data_AF-A0A455U523-F1
#
_entry.id   AF-A0A455U523-F1
#
_cell.length_a   1.000
_cell.length_b   1.000
_cell.length_c   1.000
_cell.angle_alpha   90.00
_cell.angle_beta   90.00
_cell.angle_gamma   90.00
#
_symmetry.space_group_name_H-M   'P 1'
#
loop_
_entity.id
_entity.type
_entity.pdbx_description
1 polymer ?
#
loop_
_entity_poly.entity_id
_entity_poly.type
_entity_poly.pdbx_seq_one_letter_code
_entity_poly.pdbx_strand_id
1 'polypeptide(L)'
;MPAAAQGIAPFTVMSCDNIQGNGDVAKRMFGAYAQARDAELGAWLKAEVAFPNAMVDRITPVTSPTDIDELNQRFGVEDAWPVVCEPFTQWVLEDHFPLGRPAFEKWVFKWWRMSNLTN
;
A
#
# COMPACT_ATOMS: atom_id res chain seq x y z
N MET A 1 12.33 -20.03 11.39
CA MET A 1 12.42 -19.36 10.08
C MET A 1 11.64 -20.13 9.00
N PRO A 2 10.30 -20.03 8.87
CA PRO A 2 9.57 -20.89 7.93
C PRO A 2 9.78 -20.51 6.46
N ALA A 3 9.67 -19.23 6.09
CA ALA A 3 9.72 -18.81 4.68
C ALA A 3 11.14 -18.80 4.08
N ALA A 4 12.12 -18.23 4.79
CA ALA A 4 13.52 -18.22 4.34
C ALA A 4 14.11 -19.64 4.24
N ALA A 5 13.78 -20.53 5.18
CA ALA A 5 14.23 -21.92 5.13
C ALA A 5 13.57 -22.75 4.02
N GLN A 6 12.50 -22.25 3.40
CA GLN A 6 11.81 -22.86 2.27
C GLN A 6 12.28 -22.28 0.91
N GLY A 7 13.24 -21.35 0.90
CA GLY A 7 13.72 -20.71 -0.32
C GLY A 7 12.69 -19.81 -1.00
N ILE A 8 11.66 -19.37 -0.28
CA ILE A 8 10.62 -18.49 -0.78
C ILE A 8 11.11 -17.04 -0.63
N ALA A 9 11.15 -16.31 -1.74
CA ALA A 9 11.53 -14.91 -1.73
C ALA A 9 10.48 -14.04 -1.00
N PRO A 10 10.90 -12.99 -0.26
CA PRO A 10 9.98 -12.15 0.51
C PRO A 10 9.07 -11.31 -0.39
N PHE A 11 7.80 -11.22 -0.01
CA PHE A 11 6.88 -10.28 -0.62
C PHE A 11 7.15 -8.84 -0.15
N THR A 12 6.64 -7.86 -0.91
CA THR A 12 6.70 -6.44 -0.56
C THR A 12 5.58 -6.09 0.42
N VAL A 13 5.89 -5.29 1.46
CA VAL A 13 4.90 -4.71 2.36
C VAL A 13 4.72 -3.24 1.99
N MET A 14 3.64 -2.93 1.30
CA MET A 14 3.33 -1.57 0.82
C MET A 14 2.22 -0.97 1.68
N SER A 15 2.55 0.04 2.49
CA SER A 15 1.53 0.79 3.22
C SER A 15 0.78 1.72 2.28
N CYS A 16 -0.53 1.85 2.51
CA CYS A 16 -1.41 2.83 1.88
C CYS A 16 -2.06 3.73 2.93
N ASP A 17 -1.46 3.84 4.12
CA ASP A 17 -1.91 4.78 5.13
C ASP A 17 -1.40 6.19 4.80
N ASN A 18 -2.20 7.20 5.15
CA ASN A 18 -1.85 8.60 4.98
C ASN A 18 -0.92 9.08 6.11
N ILE A 19 0.28 8.54 6.13
CA ILE A 19 1.33 8.86 7.09
C ILE A 19 2.61 9.20 6.32
N GLN A 20 3.32 10.24 6.74
CA GLN A 20 4.62 10.58 6.15
C GLN A 20 5.62 9.45 6.36
N GLY A 21 6.26 8.99 5.27
CA GLY A 21 7.20 7.87 5.33
C GLY A 21 6.52 6.56 5.74
N ASN A 22 5.31 6.29 5.24
CA ASN A 22 4.52 5.11 5.62
C ASN A 22 5.26 3.77 5.41
N GLY A 23 6.09 3.66 4.38
CA GLY A 23 6.98 2.53 4.15
C GLY A 23 8.06 2.42 5.23
N ASP A 24 8.70 3.53 5.57
CA ASP A 24 9.72 3.58 6.64
C ASP A 24 9.14 3.26 8.03
N VAL A 25 7.94 3.79 8.32
CA VAL A 25 7.19 3.48 9.55
C VAL A 25 6.85 1.99 9.59
N ALA A 26 6.34 1.43 8.51
CA ALA A 26 6.05 -0.01 8.42
C ALA A 26 7.33 -0.83 8.65
N LYS A 27 8.43 -0.53 7.94
CA LYS A 27 9.73 -1.22 8.10
C LYS A 27 10.20 -1.19 9.55
N ARG A 28 10.10 -0.03 10.21
CA ARG A 28 10.47 0.14 11.61
C ARG A 28 9.60 -0.72 12.53
N MET A 29 8.28 -0.68 12.37
CA MET A 29 7.35 -1.39 13.26
C MET A 29 7.44 -2.91 13.09
N PHE A 30 7.39 -3.40 11.85
CA PHE A 30 7.56 -4.82 11.54
C PHE A 30 8.94 -5.32 11.97
N GLY A 31 10.00 -4.54 11.71
CA GLY A 31 11.36 -4.87 12.13
C GLY A 31 11.53 -4.91 13.64
N ALA A 32 10.92 -3.99 14.40
CA ALA A 32 10.98 -3.99 15.85
C ALA A 32 10.23 -5.18 16.46
N TYR A 33 9.05 -5.50 15.95
CA TYR A 33 8.27 -6.66 16.36
C TYR A 33 9.03 -7.97 16.06
N ALA A 34 9.55 -8.12 14.85
CA ALA A 34 10.34 -9.27 14.44
C ALA A 34 11.56 -9.45 15.33
N GLN A 35 12.33 -8.37 15.59
CA GLN A 35 13.50 -8.39 16.47
C GLN A 35 13.15 -8.85 17.89
N ALA A 36 12.04 -8.37 18.45
CA ALA A 36 11.59 -8.77 19.78
C ALA A 36 11.18 -10.24 19.84
N ARG A 37 10.74 -10.80 18.71
CA ARG A 37 10.35 -12.21 18.59
C ARG A 37 11.54 -13.14 18.35
N ASP A 38 12.46 -12.73 17.49
CA ASP A 38 13.65 -13.45 17.03
C ASP A 38 14.62 -12.45 16.36
N ALA A 39 15.84 -12.35 16.88
CA ALA A 39 16.84 -11.41 16.40
C ALA A 39 17.27 -11.66 14.94
N GLU A 40 17.36 -12.93 14.53
CA GLU A 40 17.74 -13.30 13.17
C GLU A 40 16.60 -12.94 12.20
N LEU A 41 15.35 -13.12 12.62
CA LEU A 41 14.17 -12.72 11.83
C LEU A 41 14.11 -11.20 11.65
N GLY A 42 14.37 -10.44 12.72
CA GLY A 42 14.42 -8.98 12.67
C GLY A 42 15.51 -8.47 11.73
N ALA A 43 16.69 -9.10 11.73
CA ALA A 43 17.77 -8.77 10.82
C ALA A 43 17.42 -9.09 9.36
N TRP A 44 16.91 -10.30 9.11
CA TRP A 44 16.48 -10.75 7.78
C TRP A 44 15.39 -9.85 7.19
N LEU A 45 14.35 -9.51 7.96
CA LEU A 45 13.27 -8.65 7.49
C LEU A 45 13.77 -7.27 7.05
N LYS A 46 14.69 -6.66 7.83
CA LYS A 46 15.24 -5.34 7.50
C LYS A 46 16.09 -5.34 6.23
N ALA A 47 16.74 -6.47 5.93
CA ALA A 47 17.61 -6.64 4.78
C ALA A 47 16.84 -7.05 3.51
N GLU A 48 15.90 -7.97 3.63
CA GLU A 48 15.33 -8.69 2.48
C GLU A 48 13.92 -8.21 2.09
N VAL A 49 13.15 -7.65 3.03
CA VAL A 49 11.76 -7.23 2.76
C VAL A 49 11.72 -5.78 2.27
N ALA A 50 11.03 -5.56 1.15
CA ALA A 50 10.80 -4.23 0.59
C ALA A 50 9.63 -3.52 1.26
N PHE A 51 9.81 -2.23 1.54
CA PHE A 51 8.81 -1.33 2.13
C PHE A 51 8.78 0.01 1.36
N PRO A 52 8.21 0.06 0.15
CA PRO A 52 8.13 1.30 -0.62
C PRO A 52 7.23 2.32 0.10
N ASN A 53 7.66 3.59 0.10
CA ASN A 53 6.79 4.68 0.53
C ASN A 53 5.75 5.00 -0.55
N ALA A 54 4.59 5.47 -0.10
CA ALA A 54 3.50 5.93 -0.95
C ALA A 54 2.85 7.21 -0.41
N MET A 55 2.33 8.03 -1.31
CA MET A 55 1.32 9.04 -1.02
C MET A 55 0.02 8.59 -1.68
N VAL A 56 -1.04 8.45 -0.88
CA VAL A 56 -2.38 8.09 -1.34
C VAL A 56 -3.32 9.27 -1.13
N ASP A 57 -4.18 9.54 -2.10
CA ASP A 57 -5.16 10.61 -1.98
C ASP A 57 -6.46 10.26 -2.70
N ARG A 58 -7.53 10.15 -1.90
CA ARG A 58 -8.92 10.04 -2.32
C ARG A 58 -9.85 10.15 -1.12
N ILE A 59 -10.69 11.17 -1.08
CA ILE A 59 -11.74 11.28 -0.06
C ILE A 59 -12.77 10.16 -0.28
N THR A 60 -12.92 9.31 0.74
CA THR A 60 -13.79 8.14 0.75
C THR A 60 -14.59 8.14 2.06
N PRO A 61 -15.79 8.72 2.09
CA PRO A 61 -16.61 8.74 3.31
C PRO A 61 -17.07 7.32 3.65
N VAL A 62 -17.49 7.14 4.91
CA VAL A 62 -18.10 5.89 5.37
C VAL A 62 -19.44 5.69 4.66
N THR A 63 -19.67 4.49 4.15
CA THR A 63 -20.94 4.12 3.52
C THR A 63 -22.11 4.38 4.47
N SER A 64 -23.11 5.09 3.97
CA SER A 64 -24.37 5.37 4.64
C SER A 64 -25.53 4.59 4.01
N PRO A 65 -26.67 4.43 4.70
CA PRO A 65 -27.88 3.86 4.10
C PRO A 65 -28.35 4.63 2.86
N THR A 66 -28.14 5.95 2.82
CA THR A 66 -28.48 6.78 1.66
C THR A 66 -27.67 6.38 0.43
N ASP A 67 -26.39 6.03 0.58
CA ASP A 67 -25.55 5.60 -0.55
C ASP A 67 -26.05 4.30 -1.18
N ILE A 68 -26.56 3.37 -0.35
CA ILE A 68 -27.17 2.10 -0.79
C ILE A 68 -28.44 2.38 -1.60
N ASP A 69 -29.33 3.20 -1.04
CA ASP A 69 -30.60 3.54 -1.68
C ASP A 69 -30.36 4.30 -2.99
N GLU A 70 -29.42 5.25 -3.01
CA GLU A 70 -29.07 6.02 -4.20
C GLU A 70 -28.48 5.15 -5.33
N LEU A 71 -27.63 4.19 -4.99
CA LEU A 71 -27.05 3.27 -5.98
C LEU A 71 -28.15 2.46 -6.68
N ASN A 72 -29.09 1.91 -5.92
CA ASN A 72 -30.22 1.17 -6.48
C ASN A 72 -31.13 2.09 -7.31
N GLN A 73 -31.52 3.24 -6.77
CA GLN A 73 -32.42 4.16 -7.47
C GLN A 73 -31.84 4.70 -8.78
N ARG A 74 -30.54 4.99 -8.83
CA ARG A 74 -29.89 5.61 -9.99
C ARG A 74 -29.42 4.61 -11.03
N PHE A 75 -28.99 3.42 -10.60
CA PHE A 75 -28.32 2.45 -11.46
C PHE A 75 -28.99 1.07 -11.49
N GLY A 76 -30.01 0.83 -10.66
CA GLY A 76 -30.68 -0.47 -10.52
C GLY A 76 -29.78 -1.54 -9.91
N VAL A 77 -28.72 -1.14 -9.20
CA VAL A 77 -27.75 -2.05 -8.60
C VAL A 77 -28.07 -2.23 -7.12
N GLU A 78 -28.36 -3.47 -6.74
CA GLU A 78 -28.49 -3.86 -5.34
C GLU A 78 -27.11 -4.26 -4.78
N ASP A 79 -26.48 -3.33 -4.08
CA ASP A 79 -25.23 -3.56 -3.34
C ASP A 79 -25.42 -3.16 -1.88
N ALA A 80 -25.16 -4.08 -0.96
CA ALA A 80 -25.31 -3.84 0.48
C ALA A 80 -24.20 -2.98 1.07
N TRP A 81 -23.08 -2.80 0.37
CA TRP A 81 -21.95 -2.03 0.88
C TRP A 81 -21.18 -1.29 -0.23
N PRO A 82 -21.82 -0.31 -0.89
CA PRO A 82 -21.15 0.47 -1.91
C PRO A 82 -20.08 1.38 -1.30
N VAL A 83 -18.99 1.60 -2.05
CA VAL A 83 -17.96 2.58 -1.71
C VAL A 83 -18.15 3.80 -2.60
N VAL A 84 -18.67 4.87 -2.01
CA VAL A 84 -18.74 6.19 -2.64
C VAL A 84 -17.47 6.97 -2.36
N CYS A 85 -17.09 7.83 -3.28
CA CYS A 85 -15.84 8.58 -3.22
C CYS A 85 -15.90 9.76 -4.20
N GLU A 86 -15.03 10.73 -3.98
CA GLU A 86 -14.89 11.81 -4.95
C GLU A 86 -14.29 11.31 -6.30
N PRO A 87 -14.45 12.10 -7.38
CA PRO A 87 -13.85 11.78 -8.68
C PRO A 87 -12.32 11.88 -8.69
N PHE A 88 -11.74 12.73 -7.85
CA PHE A 88 -10.29 12.87 -7.77
C PHE A 88 -9.65 11.61 -7.21
N THR A 89 -8.51 11.24 -7.76
CA THR A 89 -7.66 10.19 -7.22
C THR A 89 -6.21 10.47 -7.56
N GLN A 90 -5.33 10.27 -6.60
CA GLN A 90 -3.90 10.30 -6.82
C GLN A 90 -3.21 9.21 -6.01
N TRP A 91 -2.23 8.58 -6.63
CA TRP A 91 -1.32 7.68 -5.97
C TRP A 91 0.09 7.96 -6.48
N VAL A 92 1.04 8.16 -5.56
CA VAL A 92 2.47 8.28 -5.84
C VAL A 92 3.17 7.21 -5.02
N LEU A 93 4.12 6.49 -5.62
CA LEU A 93 4.65 5.24 -5.08
C LEU A 93 6.12 5.11 -5.49
N GLU A 94 6.95 4.73 -4.55
CA GLU A 94 8.33 4.33 -4.83
C GLU A 94 8.35 3.01 -5.60
N ASP A 95 9.14 2.93 -6.68
CA ASP A 95 9.23 1.73 -7.50
C ASP A 95 10.22 0.70 -6.93
N HIS A 96 9.86 0.10 -5.79
CA HIS A 96 10.67 -0.90 -5.09
C HIS A 96 9.86 -2.17 -4.78
N PHE A 97 9.85 -3.08 -5.77
CA PHE A 97 9.10 -4.35 -5.73
C PHE A 97 9.96 -5.51 -6.25
N PRO A 98 10.76 -6.18 -5.39
CA PRO A 98 11.70 -7.22 -5.82
C PRO A 98 11.06 -8.40 -6.57
N LEU A 99 9.78 -8.69 -6.33
CA LEU A 99 9.02 -9.76 -7.00
C LEU A 99 8.10 -9.25 -8.11
N GLY A 100 8.30 -7.99 -8.53
CA GLY A 100 7.45 -7.31 -9.49
C GLY A 100 6.17 -6.76 -8.86
N ARG A 101 5.45 -5.97 -9.66
CA ARG A 101 4.17 -5.35 -9.31
C ARG A 101 3.28 -5.25 -10.56
N PRO A 102 1.97 -5.04 -10.38
CA PRO A 102 1.11 -4.64 -11.49
C PRO A 102 1.60 -3.37 -12.20
N ALA A 103 1.19 -3.21 -13.47
CA ALA A 103 1.47 -2.04 -14.29
C ALA A 103 0.60 -0.83 -13.88
N PHE A 104 0.74 -0.40 -12.62
CA PHE A 104 -0.07 0.67 -12.02
C PHE A 104 0.03 1.99 -12.79
N GLU A 105 1.16 2.23 -13.44
CA GLU A 105 1.41 3.41 -14.28
C GLU A 105 0.42 3.57 -15.44
N LYS A 106 -0.27 2.50 -15.84
CA LYS A 106 -1.29 2.56 -16.89
C LYS A 106 -2.62 3.13 -16.43
N TRP A 107 -2.85 3.22 -15.11
CA TRP A 107 -4.19 3.45 -14.56
C TRP A 107 -4.26 4.57 -13.52
N VAL A 108 -3.19 4.86 -12.76
CA VAL A 108 -3.32 5.69 -11.54
C VAL A 108 -2.25 6.78 -11.35
N PHE A 109 -1.15 6.84 -12.13
CA PHE A 109 0.07 7.53 -11.64
C PHE A 109 0.51 8.82 -12.34
N LYS A 110 0.84 9.82 -11.50
CA LYS A 110 1.94 10.77 -11.74
C LYS A 110 3.22 10.20 -11.10
N TRP A 111 4.25 10.00 -11.91
CA TRP A 111 5.54 9.41 -11.50
C TRP A 111 6.43 10.40 -10.73
N TRP A 112 7.09 9.94 -9.66
CA TRP A 112 8.27 10.61 -9.10
C TRP A 112 9.46 9.64 -9.10
N ARG A 113 10.42 9.87 -10.02
CA ARG A 113 11.71 9.18 -10.03
C ARG A 113 12.67 10.05 -9.21
N MET A 114 13.23 9.51 -8.11
CA MET A 114 14.24 10.19 -7.27
C MET A 114 15.51 10.65 -8.01
N SER A 115 15.64 10.42 -9.32
CA SER A 115 16.87 10.71 -10.08
C SER A 115 17.07 12.18 -10.47
N ASN A 116 16.18 13.11 -10.12
CA ASN A 116 16.25 14.51 -10.62
C ASN A 116 16.37 15.59 -9.53
N LEU A 117 16.87 15.26 -8.33
CA LEU A 117 17.17 16.27 -7.27
C LEU A 117 18.68 16.53 -7.06
N THR A 118 19.47 16.47 -8.12
CA THR A 118 20.78 17.16 -8.16
C THR A 118 20.72 18.26 -9.22
N ASN A 119 20.42 19.47 -8.77
CA ASN A 119 20.92 20.72 -9.33
C ASN A 119 21.36 21.59 -8.16
#